data_AF-A0A397AGF0-F1
#
_entry.id   AF-A0A397AGF0-F1
#
_cell.length_a   1.000
_cell.length_b   1.000
_cell.length_c   1.000
_cell.angle_alpha   90.00
_cell.angle_beta   90.00
_cell.angle_gamma   90.00
#
_symmetry.space_group_name_H-M   'P 1'
#
loop_
_entity.id
_entity.type
_entity.pdbx_description
1 polymer ?
#
loop_
_entity_poly.entity_id
_entity_poly.type
_entity_poly.pdbx_seq_one_letter_code
_entity_poly.pdbx_strand_id
1 'polypeptide(L)'
;YHAKCIGLSPAVLSSLEAYRCNACAIRQHIPPRHPARPNWKQVRAHIARGESLEIHVPGLDELKALVAHGLDVIADVTAFEQSFLDRCALATIAHRMDTLAQELDDKAAAVRRVESLVLLDPAKHKLLPLQWFLHACRLIFCSTPAPRYSQLVVLLNDVALHKLEFPTPELDRFYREIERKLARAVTWVTQVKAMDMKAPSCDLVALQAEAEEISHFLVLPDAAVSNFNLALKFHYQR
;
A
#
# COMPACT_ATOMS: atom_id res chain seq x y z
N TYR A 1 9.62 -13.04 13.70
CA TYR A 1 10.59 -11.97 13.96
C TYR A 1 10.52 -11.60 15.44
N HIS A 2 11.65 -11.54 16.15
CA HIS A 2 11.64 -10.96 17.50
C HIS A 2 11.31 -9.47 17.39
N ALA A 3 10.35 -8.97 18.18
CA ALA A 3 9.88 -7.60 18.08
C ALA A 3 11.00 -6.55 18.18
N LYS A 4 11.97 -6.78 19.07
CA LYS A 4 13.17 -5.95 19.23
C LYS A 4 14.00 -5.87 17.94
N CYS A 5 14.11 -6.96 17.18
CA CYS A 5 14.88 -7.00 15.92
C CYS A 5 14.20 -6.27 14.77
N ILE A 6 12.90 -5.99 14.87
CA ILE A 6 12.13 -5.25 13.86
C ILE A 6 11.65 -3.88 14.36
N GLY A 7 12.17 -3.43 15.50
CA GLY A 7 11.92 -2.09 16.05
C GLY A 7 10.47 -1.86 16.51
N LEU A 8 9.69 -2.91 16.78
CA LEU A 8 8.32 -2.76 17.26
C LEU A 8 8.30 -2.69 18.79
N SER A 9 7.71 -1.63 19.33
CA SER A 9 7.48 -1.49 20.77
C SER A 9 6.32 -2.37 21.24
N PRO A 10 6.27 -2.76 22.52
CA PRO A 10 5.14 -3.51 23.08
C PRO A 10 3.78 -2.85 22.86
N ALA A 11 3.72 -1.52 22.96
CA ALA A 11 2.50 -0.74 22.71
C ALA A 11 2.03 -0.87 21.25
N VAL A 12 2.97 -0.85 20.28
CA VAL A 12 2.62 -1.06 18.87
C VAL A 12 2.17 -2.52 18.67
N LEU A 13 2.83 -3.49 19.29
CA LEU A 13 2.42 -4.91 19.17
C LEU A 13 1.00 -5.14 19.69
N SER A 14 0.58 -4.46 20.75
CA SER A 14 -0.76 -4.64 21.32
C SER A 14 -1.90 -4.19 20.41
N SER A 15 -1.64 -3.24 19.51
CA SER A 15 -2.62 -2.73 18.54
C SER A 15 -2.34 -3.18 17.09
N LEU A 16 -1.29 -3.98 16.87
CA LEU A 16 -0.88 -4.39 15.53
C LEU A 16 -1.78 -5.50 15.01
N GLU A 17 -2.62 -5.17 14.02
CA GLU A 17 -3.46 -6.16 13.35
C GLU A 17 -2.70 -7.02 12.34
N ALA A 18 -1.76 -6.41 11.62
CA ALA A 18 -0.96 -7.10 10.62
C ALA A 18 0.43 -6.45 10.50
N TYR A 19 1.44 -7.27 10.23
CA TYR A 19 2.82 -6.84 10.07
C TYR A 19 3.35 -7.18 8.68
N ARG A 20 3.93 -6.19 8.01
CA ARG A 20 4.73 -6.39 6.81
C ARG A 20 6.23 -6.28 7.12
N CYS A 21 6.97 -7.36 6.88
CA CYS A 21 8.42 -7.33 6.98
C CYS A 21 9.08 -6.63 5.77
N ASN A 22 10.34 -6.22 5.93
CA ASN A 22 11.07 -5.52 4.87
C ASN A 22 11.19 -6.34 3.56
N ALA A 23 11.40 -7.66 3.67
CA ALA A 23 11.45 -8.53 2.50
C ALA A 23 10.12 -8.55 1.72
N CYS A 24 8.99 -8.54 2.43
CA CYS A 24 7.67 -8.41 1.80
C CYS A 24 7.48 -7.03 1.18
N ALA A 25 7.92 -5.95 1.85
CA ALA A 25 7.85 -4.60 1.31
C ALA A 25 8.61 -4.47 -0.02
N ILE A 26 9.81 -5.06 -0.12
CA ILE A 26 10.60 -5.09 -1.36
C ILE A 26 9.85 -5.85 -2.47
N ARG A 27 9.32 -7.04 -2.18
CA ARG A 27 8.53 -7.83 -3.15
C ARG A 27 7.22 -7.16 -3.56
N GLN A 28 6.72 -6.24 -2.74
CA GLN A 28 5.52 -5.44 -3.00
C GLN A 28 5.87 -4.06 -3.58
N HIS A 29 7.15 -3.83 -3.92
CA HIS A 29 7.63 -2.61 -4.56
C HIS A 29 7.35 -1.34 -3.73
N ILE A 30 7.23 -1.49 -2.41
CA ILE A 30 7.00 -0.39 -1.49
C ILE A 30 8.33 0.34 -1.27
N PRO A 31 8.40 1.66 -1.52
CA PRO A 31 9.65 2.39 -1.37
C PRO A 31 10.09 2.40 0.10
N PRO A 32 11.38 2.21 0.39
CA PRO A 32 11.89 2.34 1.74
C PRO A 32 11.73 3.80 2.21
N ARG A 33 11.64 3.99 3.53
CA ARG A 33 11.78 5.32 4.13
C ARG A 33 13.22 5.79 3.89
N HIS A 34 13.42 6.66 2.90
CA HIS A 34 14.72 7.23 2.60
C HIS A 34 15.15 8.23 3.69
N PRO A 35 16.47 8.38 3.94
CA PRO A 35 16.99 9.46 4.77
C PRO A 35 16.58 10.82 4.20
N ALA A 36 16.48 11.84 5.06
CA ALA A 36 16.14 13.19 4.66
C ALA A 36 17.11 13.69 3.58
N ARG A 37 16.59 14.04 2.41
CA ARG A 37 17.31 14.56 1.25
C ARG A 37 16.66 15.88 0.84
N PRO A 38 17.41 16.82 0.24
CA PRO A 38 16.81 18.02 -0.28
C PRO A 38 15.88 17.67 -1.45
N ASN A 39 14.72 18.32 -1.50
CA ASN A 39 13.86 18.25 -2.67
C ASN A 39 14.40 19.13 -3.80
N TRP A 40 13.99 18.85 -5.04
CA TRP A 40 14.49 19.58 -6.22
C TRP A 40 14.26 21.10 -6.14
N LYS A 41 13.20 21.57 -5.48
CA LYS A 41 12.93 23.01 -5.29
C LYS A 41 13.95 23.65 -4.35
N GLN A 42 14.27 22.97 -3.26
CA GLN A 42 15.31 23.40 -2.32
C GLN A 42 16.67 23.48 -3.02
N VAL A 43 17.03 22.45 -3.80
CA VAL A 43 18.28 22.45 -4.58
C VAL A 43 18.32 23.63 -5.56
N ARG A 44 17.23 23.90 -6.31
CA ARG A 44 17.14 25.08 -7.18
C ARG A 44 17.33 26.39 -6.43
N ALA A 45 16.73 26.54 -5.26
CA ALA A 45 16.89 27.74 -4.44
C ALA A 45 18.33 27.90 -3.91
N HIS A 46 19.03 26.80 -3.65
CA HIS A 46 20.46 26.83 -3.30
C HIS A 46 21.34 27.20 -4.49
N ILE A 47 21.05 26.67 -5.69
CA ILE A 47 21.74 27.04 -6.94
C ILE A 47 21.62 28.55 -7.18
N ALA A 48 20.39 29.08 -7.18
CA ALA A 48 20.15 30.51 -7.45
C ALA A 48 20.86 31.42 -6.44
N ARG A 49 20.91 31.02 -5.16
CA ARG A 49 21.70 31.74 -4.15
C ARG A 49 23.20 31.67 -4.42
N GLY A 50 23.73 30.51 -4.80
CA GLY A 50 25.14 30.35 -5.16
C GLY A 50 25.54 31.21 -6.36
N GLU A 51 24.68 31.28 -7.39
CA GLU A 51 24.90 32.11 -8.57
C GLU A 51 24.92 33.60 -8.23
N SER A 52 24.08 34.05 -7.28
CA SER A 52 24.06 35.44 -6.84
C SER A 52 25.31 35.88 -6.07
N LEU A 53 26.16 34.95 -5.63
CA LEU A 53 27.39 35.24 -4.92
C LEU A 53 28.59 35.52 -5.85
N GLU A 54 28.42 35.35 -7.17
CA GLU A 54 29.47 35.58 -8.19
C GLU A 54 30.80 34.83 -7.92
N ILE A 55 30.75 33.76 -7.12
CA ILE A 55 31.90 32.89 -6.83
C ILE A 55 31.85 31.62 -7.67
N HIS A 56 33.02 31.10 -8.04
CA HIS A 56 33.11 29.78 -8.65
C HIS A 56 32.77 28.70 -7.62
N VAL A 57 31.69 27.95 -7.87
CA VAL A 57 31.28 26.81 -7.05
C VAL A 57 31.60 25.52 -7.83
N PRO A 58 32.59 24.73 -7.40
CA PRO A 58 32.87 23.44 -8.02
C PRO A 58 31.65 22.51 -7.96
N GLY A 59 31.34 21.83 -9.06
CA GLY A 59 30.20 20.89 -9.11
C GLY A 59 28.83 21.53 -9.40
N LEU A 60 28.78 22.85 -9.62
CA LEU A 60 27.50 23.57 -9.81
C LEU A 60 26.80 23.18 -11.11
N ASP A 61 27.53 22.96 -12.19
CA ASP A 61 26.98 22.58 -13.49
C ASP A 61 26.44 21.15 -13.47
N GLU A 62 27.12 20.23 -12.77
CA GLU A 62 26.65 18.87 -12.53
C GLU A 62 25.37 18.87 -11.68
N LEU A 63 25.29 19.72 -10.65
CA LEU A 63 24.09 19.86 -9.83
C LEU A 63 22.91 20.44 -10.63
N LYS A 64 23.17 21.42 -11.51
CA LYS A 64 22.16 21.94 -12.44
C LYS A 64 21.67 20.86 -13.40
N ALA A 65 22.59 20.10 -14.00
CA ALA A 65 22.26 19.01 -14.91
C ALA A 65 21.43 17.93 -14.20
N LEU A 66 21.78 17.59 -12.96
CA LEU A 66 21.01 16.64 -12.13
C LEU A 66 19.58 17.13 -11.88
N VAL A 67 19.41 18.41 -11.54
CA VAL A 67 18.08 19.00 -11.33
C VAL A 67 17.29 19.03 -12.63
N ALA A 68 17.90 19.42 -13.75
CA ALA A 68 17.25 19.43 -15.06
C ALA A 68 16.78 18.02 -15.45
N HIS A 69 17.66 17.02 -15.31
CA HIS A 69 17.29 15.62 -15.53
C HIS A 69 16.16 15.15 -14.61
N GLY A 70 16.16 15.58 -13.34
CA GLY A 70 15.06 15.29 -12.42
C GLY A 70 13.72 15.88 -12.84
N LEU A 71 13.72 17.07 -13.46
CA LEU A 71 12.52 17.68 -14.02
C LEU A 71 12.02 16.92 -15.26
N ASP A 72 12.94 16.48 -16.13
CA ASP A 72 12.60 15.63 -17.28
C ASP A 72 11.95 14.32 -16.81
N VAL A 73 12.51 13.68 -15.79
CA VAL A 73 11.93 12.46 -15.18
C VAL A 73 10.53 12.72 -14.61
N ILE A 74 10.29 13.87 -13.98
CA ILE A 74 8.94 14.24 -13.48
C ILE A 74 7.96 14.39 -14.65
N ALA A 75 8.37 15.04 -15.74
CA ALA A 75 7.53 15.21 -16.93
C ALA A 75 7.20 13.84 -17.56
N ASP A 76 8.19 12.97 -17.70
CA ASP A 76 8.05 11.61 -18.21
C ASP A 76 7.09 10.76 -17.36
N VAL A 77 7.18 10.84 -16.03
CA VAL A 77 6.27 10.15 -15.12
C VAL A 77 4.84 10.69 -15.23
N THR A 78 4.70 12.00 -15.42
CA THR A 78 3.39 12.64 -15.61
C THR A 78 2.72 12.18 -16.90
N ALA A 79 3.46 12.11 -18.01
CA ALA A 79 2.94 11.58 -19.27
C ALA A 79 2.63 10.07 -19.16
N PHE A 80 3.47 9.32 -18.46
CA PHE A 80 3.27 7.89 -18.22
C PHE A 80 2.01 7.61 -17.42
N GLU A 81 1.73 8.35 -16.35
CA GLU A 81 0.54 8.16 -15.51
C GLU A 81 -0.74 8.20 -16.34
N GLN A 82 -0.90 9.22 -17.20
CA GLN A 82 -2.08 9.32 -18.06
C GLN A 82 -2.19 8.12 -19.00
N SER A 83 -1.11 7.80 -19.72
CA SER A 83 -1.08 6.67 -20.64
C SER A 83 -1.33 5.32 -19.95
N PHE A 84 -0.86 5.17 -18.71
CA PHE A 84 -1.08 4.00 -17.88
C PHE A 84 -2.55 3.87 -17.49
N LEU A 85 -3.15 4.96 -17.01
CA LEU A 85 -4.55 5.00 -16.58
C LEU A 85 -5.51 4.71 -17.74
N ASP A 86 -5.27 5.27 -18.92
CA ASP A 86 -6.07 5.02 -20.13
C ASP A 86 -6.09 3.52 -20.52
N ARG A 87 -5.04 2.79 -20.13
CA ARG A 87 -4.88 1.36 -20.38
C ARG A 87 -5.35 0.49 -19.22
N CYS A 88 -5.68 1.06 -18.06
CA CYS A 88 -6.06 0.33 -16.85
C CYS A 88 -7.58 0.13 -16.76
N ALA A 89 -8.12 -0.78 -17.56
CA ALA A 89 -9.48 -1.25 -17.40
C ALA A 89 -9.53 -2.43 -16.41
N LEU A 90 -10.25 -2.28 -15.30
CA LEU A 90 -10.41 -3.33 -14.27
C LEU A 90 -10.89 -4.68 -14.86
N ALA A 91 -11.77 -4.65 -15.85
CA ALA A 91 -12.32 -5.86 -16.47
C ALA A 91 -11.27 -6.70 -17.20
N THR A 92 -10.18 -6.10 -17.68
CA THR A 92 -9.13 -6.79 -18.46
C THR A 92 -7.76 -6.75 -17.76
N ILE A 93 -7.69 -6.20 -16.54
CA ILE A 93 -6.44 -5.94 -15.84
C ILE A 93 -5.63 -7.21 -15.58
N ALA A 94 -6.31 -8.33 -15.30
CA ALA A 94 -5.66 -9.61 -14.98
C ALA A 94 -4.74 -10.10 -16.12
N HIS A 95 -5.11 -9.88 -17.38
CA HIS A 95 -4.31 -10.31 -18.55
C HIS A 95 -3.12 -9.39 -18.84
N ARG A 96 -3.10 -8.18 -18.27
CA ARG A 96 -2.13 -7.14 -18.58
C ARG A 96 -1.22 -6.79 -17.40
N MET A 97 -1.47 -7.42 -16.25
CA MET A 97 -0.89 -7.02 -14.99
C MET A 97 0.63 -7.11 -14.96
N ASP A 98 1.23 -8.13 -15.58
CA ASP A 98 2.68 -8.29 -15.59
C ASP A 98 3.36 -7.27 -16.51
N THR A 99 2.76 -6.97 -17.67
CA THR A 99 3.23 -5.89 -18.55
C THR A 99 3.15 -4.54 -17.86
N LEU A 100 2.00 -4.23 -17.25
CA LEU A 100 1.79 -2.97 -16.54
C LEU A 100 2.73 -2.85 -15.32
N ALA A 101 2.98 -3.94 -14.60
CA ALA A 101 3.91 -3.97 -13.49
C ALA A 101 5.34 -3.68 -13.96
N GLN A 102 5.79 -4.30 -15.05
CA GLN A 102 7.12 -4.07 -15.60
C GLN A 102 7.30 -2.61 -16.05
N GLU A 103 6.35 -2.05 -16.80
CA GLU A 103 6.40 -0.66 -17.25
C GLU A 103 6.47 0.32 -16.06
N LEU A 104 5.68 0.04 -15.01
CA LEU A 104 5.68 0.84 -13.78
C LEU A 104 7.00 0.72 -13.02
N ASP A 105 7.59 -0.48 -12.98
CA ASP A 105 8.90 -0.72 -12.37
C ASP A 105 10.04 -0.01 -13.10
N ASP A 106 9.99 0.05 -14.43
CA ASP A 106 10.98 0.76 -15.24
C ASP A 106 10.94 2.27 -14.93
N LYS A 107 9.73 2.84 -14.80
CA LYS A 107 9.54 4.25 -14.41
C LYS A 107 9.97 4.50 -12.97
N ALA A 108 9.62 3.61 -12.04
CA ALA A 108 10.08 3.69 -10.65
C ALA A 108 11.61 3.59 -10.55
N ALA A 109 12.26 2.76 -11.38
CA ALA A 109 13.71 2.64 -11.44
C ALA A 109 14.36 3.94 -11.95
N ALA A 110 13.76 4.61 -12.94
CA ALA A 110 14.24 5.91 -13.41
C ALA A 110 14.18 6.97 -12.31
N VAL A 111 13.07 7.05 -11.56
CA VAL A 111 12.93 7.94 -10.41
C VAL A 111 13.97 7.63 -9.34
N ARG A 112 14.12 6.35 -8.95
CA ARG A 112 15.09 5.92 -7.92
C ARG A 112 16.53 6.31 -8.25
N ARG A 113 16.93 6.31 -9.54
CA ARG A 113 18.27 6.73 -9.96
C ARG A 113 18.54 8.20 -9.63
N VAL A 114 17.58 9.09 -9.84
CA VAL A 114 17.72 10.52 -9.53
C VAL A 114 17.51 10.79 -8.04
N GLU A 115 16.55 10.09 -7.43
CA GLU A 115 16.29 10.19 -6.00
C GLU A 115 17.45 9.71 -5.13
N SER A 116 18.45 9.03 -5.72
CA SER A 116 19.74 8.75 -5.10
C SER A 116 20.47 10.01 -4.60
N LEU A 117 20.11 11.20 -5.08
CA LEU A 117 20.70 12.48 -4.70
C LEU A 117 19.67 13.57 -4.35
N VAL A 118 18.52 13.64 -5.05
CA VAL A 118 17.53 14.72 -4.91
C VAL A 118 16.11 14.16 -4.91
N LEU A 119 15.26 14.54 -3.94
CA LEU A 119 13.89 14.02 -3.90
C LEU A 119 13.03 14.57 -5.05
N LEU A 120 12.32 13.66 -5.71
CA LEU A 120 11.38 13.94 -6.80
C LEU A 120 9.95 13.69 -6.33
N ASP A 121 9.54 14.37 -5.24
CA ASP A 121 8.22 14.19 -4.62
C ASP A 121 7.07 14.11 -5.64
N PRO A 122 6.95 14.99 -6.65
CA PRO A 122 5.86 14.90 -7.62
C PRO A 122 5.79 13.56 -8.38
N ALA A 123 6.93 12.99 -8.76
CA ALA A 123 6.97 11.71 -9.47
C ALA A 123 6.52 10.56 -8.54
N LYS A 124 6.96 10.59 -7.28
CA LYS A 124 6.55 9.61 -6.27
C LYS A 124 5.04 9.64 -5.99
N HIS A 125 4.44 10.83 -5.89
CA HIS A 125 2.99 10.96 -5.65
C HIS A 125 2.15 10.41 -6.81
N LYS A 126 2.69 10.41 -8.03
CA LYS A 126 2.02 9.81 -9.21
C LYS A 126 2.20 8.29 -9.29
N LEU A 127 3.40 7.79 -9.01
CA LEU A 127 3.68 6.35 -9.16
C LEU A 127 3.09 5.49 -8.04
N LEU A 128 3.07 5.98 -6.80
CA LEU A 128 2.65 5.17 -5.65
C LEU A 128 1.19 4.70 -5.71
N PRO A 129 0.20 5.54 -6.09
CA PRO A 129 -1.18 5.08 -6.27
C PRO A 129 -1.29 3.99 -7.34
N LEU A 130 -0.51 4.08 -8.43
CA LEU A 130 -0.50 3.07 -9.50
C LEU A 130 0.12 1.74 -9.02
N GLN A 131 1.19 1.82 -8.22
CA GLN A 131 1.84 0.63 -7.62
C GLN A 131 0.90 -0.06 -6.65
N TRP A 132 0.25 0.73 -5.79
CA TRP A 132 -0.77 0.25 -4.89
C TRP A 132 -1.92 -0.40 -5.65
N PHE A 133 -2.41 0.23 -6.72
CA PHE A 133 -3.50 -0.29 -7.54
C PHE A 133 -3.18 -1.63 -8.17
N LEU A 134 -2.01 -1.79 -8.79
CA LEU A 134 -1.58 -3.08 -9.34
C LEU A 134 -1.41 -4.13 -8.25
N HIS A 135 -0.87 -3.75 -7.09
CA HIS A 135 -0.74 -4.67 -5.96
C HIS A 135 -2.11 -5.16 -5.48
N ALA A 136 -3.07 -4.24 -5.34
CA ALA A 136 -4.45 -4.54 -4.97
C ALA A 136 -5.11 -5.46 -6.01
N CYS A 137 -4.96 -5.17 -7.30
CA CYS A 137 -5.46 -6.02 -8.38
C CYS A 137 -4.88 -7.43 -8.32
N ARG A 138 -3.56 -7.56 -8.11
CA ARG A 138 -2.90 -8.86 -7.98
C ARG A 138 -3.45 -9.65 -6.78
N LEU A 139 -3.67 -8.98 -5.65
CA LEU A 139 -4.23 -9.61 -4.46
C LEU A 139 -5.66 -10.10 -4.69
N ILE A 140 -6.50 -9.29 -5.34
CA ILE A 140 -7.95 -9.55 -5.43
C ILE A 140 -8.29 -10.47 -6.60
N PHE A 141 -7.68 -10.26 -7.77
CA PHE A 141 -8.07 -10.98 -9.00
C PHE A 141 -7.19 -12.19 -9.30
N CYS A 142 -5.99 -12.26 -8.73
CA CYS A 142 -5.00 -13.28 -9.11
C CYS A 142 -4.56 -14.18 -7.96
N SER A 143 -4.95 -13.88 -6.72
CA SER A 143 -4.67 -14.78 -5.60
C SER A 143 -5.67 -15.93 -5.57
N THR A 144 -5.15 -17.15 -5.62
CA THR A 144 -5.90 -18.37 -5.31
C THR A 144 -5.11 -19.15 -4.24
N PRO A 145 -5.65 -19.33 -3.02
CA PRO A 145 -6.96 -18.86 -2.53
C PRO A 145 -7.06 -17.33 -2.41
N ALA A 146 -8.26 -16.84 -2.08
CA ALA A 146 -8.56 -15.43 -1.83
C ALA A 146 -7.53 -14.77 -0.87
N PRO A 147 -7.31 -13.44 -0.96
CA PRO A 147 -6.34 -12.76 -0.13
C PRO A 147 -6.66 -12.93 1.36
N ARG A 148 -5.63 -13.07 2.19
CA ARG A 148 -5.79 -13.14 3.65
C ARG A 148 -6.19 -11.78 4.20
N TYR A 149 -7.00 -11.78 5.27
CA TYR A 149 -7.35 -10.60 6.05
C TYR A 149 -6.15 -9.68 6.31
N SER A 150 -5.03 -10.24 6.78
CA SER A 150 -3.82 -9.47 7.10
C SER A 150 -3.16 -8.82 5.88
N GLN A 151 -3.30 -9.40 4.69
CA GLN A 151 -2.77 -8.79 3.46
C GLN A 151 -3.56 -7.54 3.08
N LEU A 152 -4.89 -7.58 3.23
CA LEU A 152 -5.76 -6.43 2.95
C LEU A 152 -5.61 -5.34 4.02
N VAL A 153 -5.42 -5.69 5.30
CA VAL A 153 -5.06 -4.71 6.35
C VAL A 153 -3.78 -3.96 6.00
N VAL A 154 -2.73 -4.68 5.60
CA VAL A 154 -1.47 -4.06 5.18
C VAL A 154 -1.68 -3.17 3.95
N LEU A 155 -2.44 -3.64 2.96
CA LEU A 155 -2.74 -2.91 1.74
C LEU A 155 -3.44 -1.57 2.04
N LEU A 156 -4.46 -1.54 2.91
CA LEU A 156 -5.14 -0.29 3.27
C LEU A 156 -4.26 0.61 4.15
N ASN A 157 -3.44 0.03 5.02
CA ASN A 157 -2.51 0.81 5.82
C ASN A 157 -1.48 1.57 4.95
N ASP A 158 -1.13 1.06 3.76
CA ASP A 158 -0.27 1.78 2.81
C ASP A 158 -0.88 3.10 2.35
N VAL A 159 -2.20 3.14 2.16
CA VAL A 159 -2.93 4.36 1.77
C VAL A 159 -2.76 5.43 2.83
N ALA A 160 -2.97 5.09 4.10
CA ALA A 160 -2.80 6.01 5.22
C ALA A 160 -1.34 6.40 5.45
N LEU A 161 -0.41 5.42 5.40
CA LEU A 161 1.01 5.61 5.66
C LEU A 161 1.67 6.54 4.62
N HIS A 162 1.28 6.39 3.36
CA HIS A 162 1.85 7.13 2.24
C HIS A 162 0.97 8.29 1.78
N LYS A 163 -0.20 8.50 2.41
CA LYS A 163 -1.18 9.54 2.05
C LYS A 163 -1.50 9.49 0.56
N LEU A 164 -1.85 8.29 0.08
CA LEU A 164 -2.08 8.09 -1.35
C LEU A 164 -3.33 8.85 -1.80
N GLU A 165 -3.20 9.53 -2.94
CA GLU A 165 -4.29 10.22 -3.62
C GLU A 165 -4.60 9.47 -4.91
N PHE A 166 -5.85 9.07 -5.12
CA PHE A 166 -6.25 8.29 -6.28
C PHE A 166 -6.55 9.21 -7.47
N PRO A 167 -5.86 9.06 -8.62
CA PRO A 167 -5.92 10.03 -9.70
C PRO A 167 -7.24 9.98 -10.49
N THR A 168 -8.03 8.91 -10.36
CA THR A 168 -9.31 8.75 -11.05
C THR A 168 -10.44 8.27 -10.13
N PRO A 169 -11.71 8.62 -10.41
CA PRO A 169 -12.87 8.13 -9.66
C PRO A 169 -13.00 6.61 -9.64
N GLU A 170 -12.54 5.92 -10.69
CA GLU A 170 -12.57 4.47 -10.79
C GLU A 170 -11.62 3.81 -9.78
N LEU A 171 -10.41 4.36 -9.63
CA LEU A 171 -9.43 3.90 -8.65
C LEU A 171 -9.89 4.18 -7.22
N ASP A 172 -10.46 5.37 -6.96
CA ASP A 172 -11.04 5.70 -5.66
C ASP A 172 -12.21 4.75 -5.30
N ARG A 173 -13.10 4.46 -6.27
CA ARG A 173 -14.19 3.50 -6.09
C ARG A 173 -13.66 2.10 -5.77
N PHE A 174 -12.63 1.66 -6.48
CA PHE A 174 -12.00 0.37 -6.23
C PHE A 174 -11.39 0.30 -4.83
N TYR A 175 -10.67 1.34 -4.40
CA TYR A 175 -10.18 1.48 -3.03
C TYR A 175 -11.30 1.38 -1.99
N ARG A 176 -12.37 2.17 -2.15
CA ARG A 176 -13.51 2.17 -1.21
C ARG A 176 -14.22 0.83 -1.14
N GLU A 177 -14.26 0.08 -2.22
CA GLU A 177 -14.85 -1.27 -2.23
C GLU A 177 -14.03 -2.23 -1.36
N ILE A 178 -12.70 -2.19 -1.49
CA ILE A 178 -11.79 -2.99 -0.66
C ILE A 178 -11.91 -2.59 0.81
N GLU A 179 -11.93 -1.28 1.08
CA GLU A 179 -12.09 -0.71 2.40
C GLU A 179 -13.39 -1.18 3.07
N ARG A 180 -14.52 -1.09 2.36
CA ARG A 180 -15.82 -1.53 2.89
C ARG A 180 -15.83 -3.02 3.21
N LYS A 181 -15.30 -3.85 2.31
CA LYS A 181 -15.26 -5.31 2.53
C LYS A 181 -14.34 -5.68 3.69
N LEU A 182 -13.21 -5.00 3.84
CA LEU A 182 -12.33 -5.22 4.98
C LEU A 182 -12.97 -4.74 6.28
N ALA A 183 -13.66 -3.59 6.29
CA ALA A 183 -14.32 -3.06 7.48
C ALA A 183 -15.40 -4.03 8.02
N ARG A 184 -16.12 -4.72 7.13
CA ARG A 184 -17.03 -5.82 7.52
C ARG A 184 -16.27 -6.95 8.21
N ALA A 185 -15.15 -7.39 7.64
CA ALA A 185 -14.32 -8.43 8.27
C ALA A 185 -13.71 -7.98 9.61
N VAL A 186 -13.28 -6.72 9.74
CA VAL A 186 -12.79 -6.14 11.01
C VAL A 186 -13.90 -6.19 12.07
N THR A 187 -15.12 -5.82 11.69
CA THR A 187 -16.29 -5.84 12.58
C THR A 187 -16.56 -7.25 13.06
N TRP A 188 -16.62 -8.21 12.14
CA TRP A 188 -16.81 -9.63 12.45
C TRP A 188 -15.72 -10.16 13.40
N VAL A 189 -14.44 -9.90 13.10
CA VAL A 189 -13.31 -10.32 13.94
C VAL A 189 -13.41 -9.69 15.34
N THR A 190 -13.84 -8.44 15.43
CA THR A 190 -13.98 -7.73 16.70
C THR A 190 -15.12 -8.33 17.54
N GLN A 191 -16.26 -8.62 16.92
CA GLN A 191 -17.39 -9.27 17.59
C GLN A 191 -16.98 -10.66 18.11
N VAL A 192 -16.30 -11.46 17.30
CA VAL A 192 -15.83 -12.79 17.72
C VAL A 192 -14.82 -12.72 18.86
N LYS A 193 -13.90 -11.74 18.85
CA LYS A 193 -12.94 -11.54 19.94
C LYS A 193 -13.59 -11.09 21.25
N ALA A 194 -14.67 -10.32 21.18
CA ALA A 194 -15.40 -9.82 22.34
C ALA A 194 -16.45 -10.80 22.89
N MET A 195 -16.72 -11.88 22.15
CA MET A 195 -17.78 -12.83 22.49
C MET A 195 -17.43 -13.67 23.72
N ASP A 196 -18.38 -13.80 24.66
CA ASP A 196 -18.31 -14.83 25.69
C ASP A 196 -18.70 -16.18 25.08
N MET A 197 -17.74 -17.10 25.02
CA MET A 197 -17.94 -18.44 24.46
C MET A 197 -18.97 -19.28 25.22
N LYS A 198 -19.25 -18.98 26.50
CA LYS A 198 -20.20 -19.74 27.33
C LYS A 198 -21.60 -19.15 27.31
N ALA A 199 -21.75 -17.89 26.95
CA ALA A 199 -23.03 -17.21 26.85
C ALA A 199 -22.95 -16.15 25.73
N PRO A 200 -22.99 -16.59 24.46
CA PRO A 200 -22.90 -15.68 23.33
C PRO A 200 -24.01 -14.63 23.43
N SER A 201 -23.64 -13.36 23.43
CA SER A 201 -24.58 -12.24 23.43
C SER A 201 -25.11 -11.89 22.04
N CYS A 202 -24.64 -12.60 21.01
CA CYS A 202 -24.92 -12.35 19.60
C CYS A 202 -25.56 -13.57 18.92
N ASP A 203 -26.27 -13.33 17.83
CA ASP A 203 -26.83 -14.37 16.98
C ASP A 203 -25.73 -15.08 16.20
N LEU A 204 -25.39 -16.29 16.65
CA LEU A 204 -24.32 -17.09 16.07
C LEU A 204 -24.63 -17.57 14.64
N VAL A 205 -25.91 -17.75 14.29
CA VAL A 205 -26.32 -18.18 12.95
C VAL A 205 -26.15 -17.02 11.97
N ALA A 206 -26.58 -15.82 12.36
CA ALA A 206 -26.33 -14.61 11.59
C ALA A 206 -24.82 -14.35 11.40
N LEU A 207 -24.02 -14.55 12.45
CA LEU A 207 -22.58 -14.38 12.41
C LEU A 207 -21.87 -15.42 11.54
N GLN A 208 -22.41 -16.65 11.45
CA GLN A 208 -21.93 -17.67 10.53
C GLN A 208 -22.21 -17.27 9.08
N ALA A 209 -23.44 -16.85 8.76
CA ALA A 209 -23.80 -16.40 7.43
C ALA A 209 -22.93 -15.21 6.98
N GLU A 210 -22.65 -14.27 7.89
CA GLU A 210 -21.74 -13.17 7.60
C GLU A 210 -20.30 -13.65 7.34
N ALA A 211 -19.80 -14.64 8.08
CA ALA A 211 -18.48 -15.22 7.84
C ALA A 211 -18.39 -15.87 6.45
N GLU A 212 -19.43 -16.59 6.05
CA GLU A 212 -19.55 -17.21 4.72
C GLU A 212 -19.55 -16.15 3.62
N GLU A 213 -20.30 -15.06 3.78
CA GLU A 213 -20.28 -13.93 2.85
C GLU A 213 -18.90 -13.30 2.72
N ILE A 214 -18.21 -13.04 3.85
CA ILE A 214 -16.86 -12.47 3.87
C ILE A 214 -15.87 -13.40 3.16
N SER A 215 -16.04 -14.72 3.32
CA SER A 215 -15.14 -15.73 2.76
C SER A 215 -15.09 -15.72 1.22
N HIS A 216 -16.10 -15.19 0.54
CA HIS A 216 -16.09 -14.96 -0.91
C HIS A 216 -15.05 -13.93 -1.36
N PHE A 217 -14.58 -13.07 -0.45
CA PHE A 217 -13.64 -12.00 -0.78
C PHE A 217 -12.28 -12.13 -0.10
N LEU A 218 -12.24 -12.63 1.14
CA LEU A 218 -10.99 -12.78 1.87
C LEU A 218 -11.00 -13.99 2.82
N VAL A 219 -9.82 -14.47 3.17
CA VAL A 219 -9.64 -15.50 4.20
C VAL A 219 -9.57 -14.84 5.57
N LEU A 220 -10.53 -15.15 6.44
CA LEU A 220 -10.60 -14.67 7.83
C LEU A 220 -9.43 -15.20 8.68
N PRO A 221 -9.05 -14.53 9.79
CA PRO A 221 -7.98 -15.00 10.66
C PRO A 221 -8.30 -16.34 11.33
N ASP A 222 -7.38 -17.31 11.23
CA ASP A 222 -7.55 -18.67 11.77
C ASP A 222 -7.94 -18.69 13.25
N ALA A 223 -7.35 -17.80 14.06
CA ALA A 223 -7.65 -17.67 15.48
C ALA A 223 -9.10 -17.22 15.73
N ALA A 224 -9.60 -16.25 14.95
CA ALA A 224 -10.98 -15.78 15.07
C ALA A 224 -11.97 -16.87 14.62
N VAL A 225 -11.70 -17.52 13.48
CA VAL A 225 -12.52 -18.64 12.99
C VAL A 225 -12.57 -19.79 14.00
N SER A 226 -11.43 -20.12 14.61
CA SER A 226 -11.35 -21.18 15.64
C SER A 226 -12.18 -20.83 16.87
N ASN A 227 -12.09 -19.59 17.37
CA ASN A 227 -12.87 -19.12 18.51
C ASN A 227 -14.37 -19.14 18.20
N PHE A 228 -14.77 -18.69 17.00
CA PHE A 228 -16.17 -18.73 16.56
C PHE A 228 -16.71 -20.16 16.48
N ASN A 229 -15.94 -21.08 15.89
CA ASN A 229 -16.32 -22.49 15.79
C ASN A 229 -16.45 -23.17 17.17
N LEU A 230 -15.66 -22.76 18.15
CA LEU A 230 -15.82 -23.22 19.54
C LEU A 230 -17.13 -22.72 20.14
N ALA A 231 -17.47 -21.44 19.95
CA ALA A 231 -18.74 -20.87 20.43
C ALA A 231 -19.95 -21.56 19.80
N LEU A 232 -19.93 -21.83 18.49
CA LEU A 232 -20.98 -22.60 17.80
C LEU A 232 -21.15 -24.01 18.38
N LYS A 233 -20.05 -24.72 18.65
CA LYS A 233 -20.12 -26.06 19.26
C LYS A 233 -20.81 -26.02 20.63
N PHE A 234 -20.49 -25.05 21.48
CA PHE A 234 -21.15 -24.90 22.77
C PHE A 234 -22.64 -24.54 22.66
N HIS A 235 -23.03 -23.80 21.62
CA HIS A 235 -24.42 -23.46 21.36
C HIS A 235 -25.25 -24.69 20.99
N TYR A 236 -24.77 -25.54 20.09
CA TYR A 236 -25.50 -26.74 19.65
C TYR A 236 -25.44 -27.92 20.63
N GLN A 237 -24.56 -27.89 21.63
CA GLN A 237 -24.48 -28.90 22.69
C GLN A 237 -25.39 -28.59 23.90
N ARG A 238 -26.11 -27.47 23.88
CA ARG A 238 -27.17 -27.11 24.84
C ARG A 238 -28.53 -27.44 24.27
#